data_AF-A0A8I1WAH3-F1
#
_entry.id   AF-A0A8I1WAH3-F1
#
_cell.length_a   1.000
_cell.length_b   1.000
_cell.length_c   1.000
_cell.angle_alpha   90.00
_cell.angle_beta   90.00
_cell.angle_gamma   90.00
#
_symmetry.space_group_name_H-M   'P 1'
#
loop_
_entity.id
_entity.type
_entity.pdbx_description
1 polymer ?
#
loop_
_entity_poly.entity_id
_entity_poly.type
_entity_poly.pdbx_seq_one_letter_code
_entity_poly.pdbx_strand_id
1 'polypeptide(L)'
;MLDVHLKNDAERLTGLPVYPLLRPDDVNECIVYQVVSEFKPDTGLADVSIITQRYQFKIISPSRLKTIETEKLLLQAWAGLAHAQIDGYPVQYVARGGFTEDYDHSDAVWCRIRDFLITHNEA
;
A
#
# COMPACT_ATOMS: atom_id res chain seq x y z
N MET A 1 -4.23 13.79 -3.19
CA MET A 1 -3.09 12.90 -3.42
C MET A 1 -3.55 11.48 -3.08
N LEU A 2 -3.27 10.49 -3.92
CA LEU A 2 -3.81 9.11 -3.80
C LEU A 2 -3.38 8.43 -2.49
N ASP A 3 -2.23 8.78 -1.94
CA ASP A 3 -1.65 8.20 -0.73
C ASP A 3 -2.56 8.31 0.51
N VAL A 4 -3.24 9.45 0.70
CA VAL A 4 -4.21 9.65 1.79
C VAL A 4 -5.42 8.72 1.64
N HIS A 5 -5.88 8.49 0.42
CA HIS A 5 -7.00 7.62 0.13
C HIS A 5 -6.64 6.15 0.38
N LEU A 6 -5.43 5.72 0.00
CA LEU A 6 -4.93 4.38 0.31
C LEU A 6 -4.79 4.16 1.82
N LYS A 7 -4.30 5.18 2.55
CA LYS A 7 -4.24 5.14 4.02
C LYS A 7 -5.64 4.92 4.61
N ASN A 8 -6.59 5.79 4.29
CA ASN A 8 -7.95 5.71 4.83
C ASN A 8 -8.62 4.37 4.51
N ASP A 9 -8.46 3.89 3.27
CA ASP A 9 -9.06 2.62 2.85
C ASP A 9 -8.42 1.43 3.57
N ALA A 10 -7.09 1.43 3.76
CA ALA A 10 -6.40 0.39 4.53
C ALA A 10 -6.85 0.36 6.00
N GLU A 11 -7.00 1.52 6.65
CA GLU A 11 -7.53 1.61 8.02
C GLU A 11 -8.94 1.04 8.10
N ARG A 12 -9.80 1.41 7.15
CA ARG A 12 -11.18 0.92 7.06
C ARG A 12 -11.25 -0.59 6.81
N LEU A 13 -10.41 -1.14 5.95
CA LEU A 13 -10.40 -2.55 5.58
C LEU A 13 -9.86 -3.45 6.69
N THR A 14 -8.84 -2.98 7.41
CA THR A 14 -8.06 -3.82 8.34
C THR A 14 -8.37 -3.54 9.81
N GLY A 15 -8.94 -2.36 10.12
CA GLY A 15 -9.12 -1.89 11.49
C GLY A 15 -7.81 -1.52 12.20
N LEU A 16 -6.67 -1.53 11.49
CA LEU A 16 -5.36 -1.19 12.04
C LEU A 16 -5.05 0.30 11.78
N PRO A 17 -4.31 0.96 12.69
CA PRO A 17 -3.79 2.29 12.41
C PRO A 17 -2.75 2.22 11.29
N VAL A 18 -2.80 3.18 10.38
CA VAL A 18 -1.90 3.27 9.22
C VAL A 18 -1.08 4.55 9.29
N TYR A 19 0.25 4.43 9.24
CA TYR A 19 1.17 5.57 9.36
C TYR A 19 2.00 5.79 8.09
N PRO A 20 2.26 7.04 7.68
CA PRO A 20 3.21 7.34 6.62
C PRO A 20 4.65 7.20 7.14
N LEU A 21 5.52 6.56 6.36
CA LEU A 21 6.98 6.45 6.56
C LEU A 21 7.43 5.65 7.79
N LEU A 22 6.93 5.98 8.98
CA LEU A 22 7.36 5.44 10.27
C LEU A 22 6.16 5.27 11.20
N ARG A 23 6.20 4.21 12.01
CA ARG A 23 5.28 4.03 13.13
C ARG A 23 5.82 4.69 14.40
N PRO A 24 4.96 5.02 15.39
CA PRO A 24 5.39 5.33 16.75
C PRO A 24 6.07 4.13 17.42
N ASP A 25 7.02 4.39 18.33
CA ASP A 25 7.83 3.37 19.01
C ASP A 25 7.00 2.42 19.90
N ASP A 26 5.87 2.88 20.42
CA ASP A 26 4.97 2.14 21.31
C ASP A 26 3.90 1.32 20.57
N VAL A 27 3.87 1.37 19.24
CA VAL A 27 2.83 0.71 18.43
C VAL A 27 3.37 -0.53 17.73
N ASN A 28 3.03 -1.70 18.26
CA ASN A 28 3.48 -2.98 17.69
C ASN A 28 2.49 -3.68 16.74
N GLU A 29 1.31 -3.12 16.56
CA GLU A 29 0.29 -3.65 15.65
C GLU A 29 -0.26 -2.53 14.77
N CYS A 30 0.26 -2.41 13.55
CA CYS A 30 -0.06 -1.32 12.62
C CYS A 30 0.36 -1.64 11.19
N ILE A 31 0.09 -0.69 10.29
CA ILE A 31 0.62 -0.69 8.94
C ILE A 31 1.40 0.61 8.72
N VAL A 32 2.56 0.52 8.07
CA VAL A 32 3.33 1.67 7.61
C VAL A 32 3.32 1.68 6.09
N TYR A 33 3.13 2.84 5.46
CA TYR A 33 3.16 2.95 4.01
C TYR A 33 4.15 4.02 3.52
N GLN A 34 4.67 3.83 2.32
CA GLN A 34 5.54 4.81 1.64
C GLN A 34 5.41 4.73 0.12
N VAL A 35 5.62 5.86 -0.56
CA VAL A 35 5.80 5.91 -2.02
C VAL A 35 7.27 5.67 -2.32
N VAL A 36 7.58 4.58 -3.03
CA VAL A 36 8.97 4.16 -3.25
C VAL A 36 9.51 4.69 -4.58
N SER A 37 8.66 4.79 -5.58
CA SER A 37 9.08 5.23 -6.92
C SER A 37 7.88 5.64 -7.76
N GLU A 38 8.14 6.53 -8.71
CA GLU A 38 7.17 6.96 -9.71
C GLU A 38 7.68 6.62 -11.10
N PHE A 39 6.81 6.05 -11.93
CA PHE A 39 7.06 5.79 -13.34
C PHE A 39 6.07 6.59 -14.17
N LYS A 40 6.59 7.49 -15.01
CA LYS A 40 5.81 8.16 -16.04
C LYS A 40 6.06 7.44 -17.37
N PRO A 41 5.03 6.86 -18.00
CA PRO A 41 5.18 6.30 -19.34
C PRO A 41 5.60 7.41 -20.32
N ASP A 42 6.58 7.12 -21.17
CA ASP A 42 6.92 8.00 -22.30
C ASP A 42 5.83 7.86 -23.35
N THR A 43 5.00 8.89 -23.48
CA THR A 43 3.87 8.94 -24.42
C THR A 43 4.20 9.73 -25.69
N GLY A 44 5.47 10.06 -25.90
CA GLY A 44 5.91 10.84 -27.06
C GLY A 44 5.28 12.25 -27.08
N LEU A 45 4.53 12.57 -28.13
CA LEU A 45 3.85 13.87 -28.30
C LEU A 45 2.47 13.93 -27.62
N ALA A 46 1.96 12.83 -27.08
CA ALA A 46 0.67 12.82 -26.41
C ALA A 46 0.84 13.34 -24.97
N ASP A 47 0.11 14.40 -24.63
CA ASP A 47 0.01 14.90 -23.26
C ASP A 47 -0.91 13.97 -22.47
N VAL A 48 -0.31 13.03 -21.73
CA VAL A 48 -1.04 12.06 -20.92
C VAL A 48 -0.60 12.21 -19.48
N SER A 49 -1.51 12.71 -18.64
CA SER A 49 -1.32 12.86 -17.21
C SER A 49 -1.53 11.52 -16.48
N ILE A 50 -1.00 10.40 -16.96
CA ILE A 50 -1.12 9.08 -16.31
C ILE A 50 0.23 8.68 -15.77
N ILE A 51 0.28 8.33 -14.49
CA ILE A 51 1.48 7.86 -13.81
C ILE A 51 1.24 6.50 -13.17
N THR A 52 2.28 5.70 -13.03
CA THR A 52 2.28 4.50 -12.21
C THR A 52 3.21 4.70 -11.02
N GLN A 53 2.67 4.70 -9.82
CA GLN A 53 3.45 4.82 -8.59
C GLN A 53 3.53 3.48 -7.85
N ARG A 54 4.67 3.22 -7.22
CA ARG A 54 4.88 2.06 -6.35
C ARG A 54 4.68 2.45 -4.90
N TYR A 55 3.64 1.91 -4.30
CA TYR A 55 3.32 2.06 -2.89
C TYR A 55 3.72 0.80 -2.14
N GLN A 56 4.52 0.94 -1.09
CA GLN A 56 4.91 -0.16 -0.23
C GLN A 56 4.15 -0.09 1.08
N PHE A 57 3.53 -1.20 1.48
CA PHE A 57 2.81 -1.37 2.74
C PHE A 57 3.54 -2.42 3.59
N LYS A 58 4.09 -1.99 4.73
CA LYS A 58 4.69 -2.84 5.76
C LYS A 58 3.67 -3.07 6.87
N ILE A 59 3.15 -4.28 6.95
CA ILE A 59 2.24 -4.74 8.00
C ILE A 59 3.07 -5.29 9.15
N ILE A 60 2.81 -4.81 10.36
CA ILE A 60 3.59 -5.14 11.55
C ILE A 60 2.65 -5.68 12.63
N SER A 61 3.00 -6.83 13.21
CA SER A 61 2.22 -7.44 14.29
C SER A 61 3.09 -8.42 15.09
N PRO A 62 2.87 -8.60 16.40
CA PRO A 62 3.46 -9.72 17.14
C PRO A 62 3.03 -11.10 16.60
N SER A 63 1.90 -11.17 15.88
CA SER A 63 1.38 -12.40 15.29
C SER A 63 1.63 -12.45 13.78
N ARG A 64 2.42 -13.45 13.35
CA ARG A 64 2.63 -13.75 11.93
C ARG A 64 1.32 -14.06 11.19
N LEU A 65 0.38 -14.72 11.87
CA LEU A 65 -0.90 -15.06 11.25
C LEU A 65 -1.70 -13.80 10.93
N LYS A 66 -1.72 -12.83 11.85
CA LYS A 66 -2.40 -11.56 11.62
C LYS A 66 -1.79 -10.77 10.46
N THR A 67 -0.47 -10.79 10.28
CA THR A 67 0.15 -10.12 9.12
C THR A 67 -0.28 -10.75 7.80
N ILE A 68 -0.41 -12.09 7.74
CA ILE A 68 -0.92 -12.84 6.58
C ILE A 68 -2.37 -12.47 6.29
N GLU A 69 -3.23 -12.47 7.31
CA GLU A 69 -4.65 -12.16 7.17
C GLU A 69 -4.87 -10.71 6.71
N THR A 70 -4.11 -9.78 7.29
CA THR A 70 -4.13 -8.36 6.91
C THR A 70 -3.70 -8.16 5.46
N GLU A 71 -2.61 -8.78 5.03
CA GLU A 71 -2.16 -8.70 3.63
C GLU A 71 -3.22 -9.25 2.68
N LYS A 72 -3.86 -10.36 3.06
CA LYS A 72 -4.93 -10.97 2.27
C LYS A 72 -6.11 -10.02 2.08
N LEU A 73 -6.51 -9.29 3.13
CA LEU A 73 -7.59 -8.28 3.02
C LEU A 73 -7.22 -7.18 2.02
N LEU A 74 -6.01 -6.63 2.10
CA LEU A 74 -5.55 -5.59 1.17
C LEU A 74 -5.46 -6.13 -0.28
N LEU A 75 -4.91 -7.33 -0.46
CA LEU A 75 -4.84 -7.96 -1.78
C LEU A 75 -6.21 -8.23 -2.37
N GLN A 76 -7.17 -8.72 -1.58
CA GLN A 76 -8.54 -8.98 -2.04
C GLN A 76 -9.28 -7.69 -2.39
N ALA A 77 -9.02 -6.60 -1.68
CA ALA A 77 -9.66 -5.32 -1.94
C ALA A 77 -9.08 -4.62 -3.17
N TRP A 78 -7.76 -4.68 -3.36
CA TRP A 78 -7.08 -3.79 -4.32
C TRP A 78 -6.51 -4.49 -5.54
N ALA A 79 -5.98 -5.71 -5.42
CA ALA A 79 -5.25 -6.32 -6.51
C ALA A 79 -6.17 -6.66 -7.70
N GLY A 80 -5.83 -6.15 -8.89
CA GLY A 80 -6.61 -6.37 -10.09
C GLY A 80 -7.78 -5.41 -10.28
N LEU A 81 -7.95 -4.41 -9.42
CA LEU A 81 -8.88 -3.31 -9.69
C LEU A 81 -8.52 -2.64 -11.01
N ALA A 82 -9.53 -2.40 -11.86
CA ALA A 82 -9.42 -1.71 -13.13
C ALA A 82 -10.54 -0.70 -13.26
N HIS A 83 -10.21 0.55 -13.64
CA HIS A 83 -11.15 1.68 -13.74
C HIS A 83 -12.06 1.81 -12.51
N ALA A 84 -11.47 1.75 -11.31
CA ALA A 84 -12.17 1.69 -10.04
C ALA A 84 -11.92 2.95 -9.21
N GLN A 85 -12.43 2.95 -7.98
CA GLN A 85 -12.13 3.98 -6.98
C GLN A 85 -11.62 3.33 -5.69
N ILE A 86 -10.63 3.96 -5.05
CA ILE A 86 -10.16 3.63 -3.71
C ILE A 86 -10.42 4.85 -2.84
N ASP A 87 -11.25 4.70 -1.78
CA ASP A 87 -11.72 5.81 -0.94
C ASP A 87 -12.20 7.04 -1.77
N GLY A 88 -12.94 6.77 -2.85
CA GLY A 88 -13.45 7.80 -3.77
C GLY A 88 -12.44 8.35 -4.79
N TYR A 89 -11.15 7.99 -4.69
CA TYR A 89 -10.12 8.42 -5.63
C TYR A 89 -10.06 7.50 -6.86
N PRO A 90 -10.12 8.03 -8.10
CA PRO A 90 -10.10 7.21 -9.30
C PRO A 90 -8.73 6.57 -9.56
N VAL A 91 -8.72 5.27 -9.83
CA VAL A 91 -7.53 4.49 -10.21
C VAL A 91 -7.79 3.76 -11.54
N GLN A 92 -6.82 3.80 -12.46
CA GLN A 92 -6.94 3.06 -13.72
C GLN A 92 -6.65 1.58 -13.53
N TYR A 93 -5.60 1.25 -12.78
CA TYR A 93 -5.22 -0.13 -12.54
C TYR A 93 -4.40 -0.30 -11.27
N VAL A 94 -4.57 -1.43 -10.58
CA VAL A 94 -3.75 -1.81 -9.43
C VAL A 94 -3.15 -3.19 -9.66
N ALA A 95 -1.82 -3.24 -9.76
CA ALA A 95 -1.06 -4.48 -9.87
C ALA A 95 -0.40 -4.86 -8.55
N ARG A 96 -0.13 -6.17 -8.38
CA ARG A 96 0.72 -6.68 -7.30
C ARG A 96 2.18 -6.40 -7.63
N GLY A 97 2.94 -5.92 -6.65
CA GLY A 97 4.39 -5.76 -6.74
C GLY A 97 5.14 -6.73 -5.82
N GLY A 98 6.33 -6.30 -5.39
CA GLY A 98 7.24 -7.03 -4.52
C GLY A 98 6.62 -7.56 -3.22
N PHE A 99 7.27 -8.58 -2.67
CA PHE A 99 6.92 -9.23 -1.42
C PHE A 99 8.18 -9.43 -0.59
N THR A 100 8.12 -9.10 0.69
CA THR A 100 9.13 -9.51 1.66
C THR A 100 8.44 -9.85 2.98
N GLU A 101 8.98 -10.82 3.70
CA GLU A 101 8.60 -11.09 5.10
C GLU A 101 9.88 -11.13 5.93
N ASP A 102 9.82 -10.56 7.12
CA ASP A 102 10.93 -10.48 8.07
C ASP A 102 10.40 -10.53 9.51
N TYR A 103 11.30 -10.76 10.47
CA TYR A 103 11.01 -10.71 11.90
C TYR A 103 11.99 -9.78 12.62
N ASP A 104 11.45 -8.71 13.20
CA ASP A 104 12.21 -7.78 14.01
C ASP A 104 12.37 -8.34 15.42
N HIS A 105 13.62 -8.63 15.79
CA HIS A 105 13.96 -9.20 17.09
C HIS A 105 13.95 -8.16 18.21
N SER A 106 14.11 -6.87 17.90
CA SER A 106 14.17 -5.79 18.90
C SER A 106 12.79 -5.56 19.51
N ASP A 107 11.78 -5.49 18.64
CA ASP A 107 10.39 -5.26 19.01
C ASP A 107 9.58 -6.57 19.12
N ALA A 108 10.20 -7.71 18.78
CA ALA A 108 9.57 -9.03 18.73
C ALA A 108 8.30 -9.07 17.85
N VAL A 109 8.40 -8.54 16.63
CA VAL A 109 7.27 -8.42 15.69
C VAL A 109 7.58 -9.01 14.32
N TRP A 110 6.56 -9.58 13.70
CA TRP A 110 6.58 -9.97 12.31
C TRP A 110 6.29 -8.77 11.42
N CYS A 111 7.08 -8.64 10.36
CA CYS A 111 6.97 -7.60 9.35
C CYS A 111 6.67 -8.23 7.99
N ARG A 112 5.53 -7.91 7.40
CA ARG A 112 5.16 -8.37 6.06
C ARG A 112 5.02 -7.17 5.13
N ILE A 113 5.82 -7.12 4.09
CA ILE A 113 5.94 -5.99 3.17
C ILE A 113 5.35 -6.39 1.81
N ARG A 114 4.42 -5.57 1.32
CA ARG A 114 3.76 -5.73 0.03
C ARG A 114 3.82 -4.44 -0.77
N ASP A 115 4.30 -4.51 -2.00
CA ASP A 115 4.18 -3.40 -2.94
C ASP A 115 2.88 -3.51 -3.76
N PHE A 116 2.26 -2.36 -4.03
CA PHE A 116 1.20 -2.14 -4.99
C PHE A 116 1.69 -1.17 -6.07
N LEU A 117 1.51 -1.54 -7.33
CA LEU A 117 1.78 -0.65 -8.47
C LEU A 117 0.45 -0.07 -8.91
N ILE A 118 0.27 1.23 -8.73
CA ILE A 118 -1.02 1.88 -8.95
C ILE A 118 -0.88 2.88 -10.08
N THR A 119 -1.64 2.65 -11.14
CA THR A 119 -1.78 3.57 -12.26
C THR A 119 -2.97 4.48 -12.00
N HIS A 120 -2.72 5.78 -11.96
CA HIS A 120 -3.72 6.81 -11.72
C HIS A 120 -3.36 8.10 -12.51
N ASN A 121 -4.30 9.04 -12.57
CA ASN A 121 -3.99 10.35 -13.16
C ASN A 121 -3.05 11.14 -12.24
N GLU A 122 -2.07 11.83 -12.83
CA GLU A 122 -1.30 12.88 -12.20
C GLU A 122 -2.29 13.99 -11.77
N ALA A 123 -2.37 14.23 -10.46
CA ALA A 123 -3.27 15.20 -9.85
C ALA A 123 -2.60 16.54 -9.66
#